data_AF-A0A0F9PJH5-F1
#
_entry.id   AF-A0A0F9PJH5-F1
#
_cell.length_a   1.000
_cell.length_b   1.000
_cell.length_c   1.000
_cell.angle_alpha   90.00
_cell.angle_beta   90.00
_cell.angle_gamma   90.00
#
_symmetry.space_group_name_H-M   'P 1'
#
loop_
_entity.id
_entity.type
_entity.pdbx_description
1 polymer ?
#
loop_
_entity_poly.entity_id
_entity_poly.type
_entity_poly.pdbx_seq_one_letter_code
_entity_poly.pdbx_strand_id
1 'polypeptide(L)'
;MSSTEWETPQAFFDTLNAEFGFTIDACASEANTKCERFYSAHHDGLDRDWSDEVVWMNPPYDKAVRLWVRKAYREAIKGATVVCLLQARSSDSEWWHQCIMKAAEWRFVRDRLHFSRPDGRSSRANLSSLLVIFRPGHEGPPVVSGISTTGEPVVVVV
;
A
#
# COMPACT_ATOMS: atom_id res chain seq x y z
N MET A 1 14.07 -7.99 19.89
CA MET A 1 13.23 -8.19 18.69
C MET A 1 12.40 -6.93 18.51
N SER A 2 12.72 -6.06 17.55
CA SER A 2 11.88 -4.89 17.25
C SER A 2 10.75 -5.36 16.34
N SER A 3 9.57 -5.69 16.88
CA SER A 3 8.43 -5.96 15.99
C SER A 3 8.07 -4.65 15.29
N THR A 4 8.23 -4.62 13.97
CA THR A 4 7.74 -3.57 13.07
C THR A 4 6.31 -3.88 12.59
N GLU A 5 5.64 -4.81 13.26
CA GLU A 5 4.32 -5.36 12.91
C GLU A 5 3.20 -4.38 13.27
N TRP A 6 3.10 -3.30 12.49
CA TRP A 6 2.02 -2.35 12.56
C TRP A 6 0.93 -2.76 11.58
N GLU A 7 -0.28 -2.97 12.08
CA GLU A 7 -1.41 -3.43 11.28
C GLU A 7 -2.21 -2.27 10.72
N THR A 8 -2.60 -2.37 9.45
CA THR A 8 -3.52 -1.42 8.83
C THR A 8 -4.87 -1.42 9.59
N PRO A 9 -5.45 -0.24 9.87
CA PRO A 9 -6.80 -0.16 10.46
C PRO A 9 -7.80 -0.96 9.64
N GLN A 10 -8.62 -1.79 10.30
CA GLN A 10 -9.49 -2.73 9.60
C GLN A 10 -10.50 -2.03 8.69
N ALA A 11 -11.19 -1.00 9.18
CA ALA A 11 -12.16 -0.25 8.37
C ALA A 11 -11.54 0.40 7.12
N PHE A 12 -10.29 0.90 7.22
CA PHE A 12 -9.58 1.46 6.08
C PHE A 12 -9.27 0.39 5.03
N PHE A 13 -8.82 -0.80 5.47
CA PHE A 13 -8.59 -1.93 4.59
C PHE A 13 -9.90 -2.42 3.96
N ASP A 14 -10.98 -2.57 4.75
CA ASP A 14 -12.25 -3.12 4.28
C ASP A 14 -12.88 -2.27 3.18
N THR A 15 -12.89 -0.95 3.31
CA THR A 15 -13.38 -0.05 2.25
C THR A 15 -12.57 -0.22 0.95
N LEU A 16 -11.25 -0.30 1.03
CA LEU A 16 -10.40 -0.51 -0.14
C LEU A 16 -10.59 -1.93 -0.70
N ASN A 17 -10.76 -2.94 0.15
CA ASN A 17 -10.99 -4.30 -0.28
C ASN A 17 -12.34 -4.46 -1.00
N ALA A 18 -13.37 -3.75 -0.55
CA ALA A 18 -14.65 -3.69 -1.24
C ALA A 18 -14.54 -3.06 -2.63
N GLU A 19 -13.62 -2.11 -2.82
CA GLU A 19 -13.37 -1.48 -4.13
C GLU A 19 -12.53 -2.36 -5.06
N PHE A 20 -11.43 -2.91 -4.55
CA PHE A 20 -10.41 -3.57 -5.37
C PHE A 20 -10.57 -5.09 -5.44
N GLY A 21 -11.12 -5.72 -4.40
CA GLY A 21 -11.18 -7.18 -4.27
C GLY A 21 -9.80 -7.81 -4.12
N PHE A 22 -9.08 -7.46 -3.04
CA PHE A 22 -7.72 -7.92 -2.81
C PHE A 22 -7.67 -9.45 -2.70
N THR A 23 -6.76 -10.04 -3.47
CA THR A 23 -6.53 -11.49 -3.49
C THR A 23 -5.33 -11.89 -2.62
N ILE A 24 -4.40 -10.96 -2.36
CA ILE A 24 -3.20 -11.23 -1.58
C ILE A 24 -2.70 -10.02 -0.79
N ASP A 25 -2.24 -10.28 0.44
CA ASP A 25 -1.49 -9.33 1.26
C ASP A 25 0.02 -9.61 1.13
N ALA A 26 0.73 -8.72 0.44
CA ALA A 26 2.12 -8.94 0.08
C ALA A 26 3.12 -8.73 1.23
N CYS A 27 2.70 -8.13 2.34
CA CYS A 27 3.60 -7.67 3.41
C CYS A 27 3.04 -7.97 4.80
N ALA A 28 2.68 -9.22 5.06
CA ALA A 28 1.99 -9.61 6.29
C ALA A 28 2.68 -10.73 7.07
N SER A 29 2.10 -11.10 8.19
CA SER A 29 2.35 -12.32 8.95
C SER A 29 1.02 -13.01 9.23
N GLU A 30 1.05 -14.24 9.74
CA GLU A 30 -0.17 -14.95 10.16
C GLU A 30 -1.01 -14.14 11.16
N ALA A 31 -0.36 -13.30 11.96
CA ALA A 31 -1.04 -12.52 13.00
C ALA A 31 -1.74 -11.26 12.47
N ASN A 32 -1.28 -10.67 11.35
CA ASN A 32 -1.74 -9.36 10.90
C ASN A 32 -2.29 -9.31 9.46
N THR A 33 -2.28 -10.45 8.75
CA THR A 33 -2.73 -10.51 7.37
C THR A 33 -4.14 -9.97 7.19
N LYS A 34 -4.36 -9.25 6.09
CA LYS A 34 -5.66 -8.73 5.69
C LYS A 34 -6.35 -9.55 4.61
N CYS A 35 -5.63 -10.52 4.02
CA CYS A 35 -6.16 -11.43 3.01
C CYS A 35 -5.99 -12.89 3.47
N GLU A 36 -6.79 -13.80 2.90
CA GLU A 36 -6.63 -15.25 3.13
C GLU A 36 -5.25 -15.74 2.68
N ARG A 37 -4.78 -15.24 1.52
CA ARG A 37 -3.44 -15.47 1.01
C ARG A 37 -2.53 -14.30 1.38
N PHE A 38 -1.33 -14.62 1.83
CA PHE A 38 -0.33 -13.59 2.16
C PHE A 38 1.10 -14.11 2.02
N TYR A 39 2.04 -13.17 1.94
CA TYR A 39 3.47 -13.45 1.99
C TYR A 39 4.06 -12.96 3.31
N SER A 40 4.77 -13.87 3.99
CA SER A 40 5.44 -13.59 5.27
C SER A 40 6.92 -13.29 5.09
N ALA A 41 7.58 -12.81 6.15
CA ALA A 41 9.04 -12.64 6.14
C ALA A 41 9.80 -13.95 5.83
N HIS A 42 9.17 -15.12 6.07
CA HIS A 42 9.71 -16.43 5.71
C HIS A 42 9.49 -16.79 4.24
N HIS A 43 8.49 -16.19 3.60
CA HIS A 43 8.15 -16.35 2.19
C HIS A 43 8.28 -15.00 1.51
N ASP A 44 9.52 -14.60 1.18
CA ASP A 44 9.80 -13.25 0.67
C ASP A 44 8.85 -12.88 -0.47
N GLY A 45 7.94 -11.95 -0.18
CA GLY A 45 6.95 -11.47 -1.13
C GLY A 45 7.61 -10.84 -2.36
N LEU A 46 8.87 -10.38 -2.25
CA LEU A 46 9.62 -9.81 -3.37
C LEU A 46 9.92 -10.83 -4.48
N ASP A 47 10.04 -12.12 -4.12
CA ASP A 47 10.40 -13.21 -5.03
C ASP A 47 9.18 -13.93 -5.64
N ARG A 48 7.96 -13.47 -5.33
CA ARG A 48 6.71 -14.11 -5.77
C ARG A 48 6.10 -13.41 -6.96
N ASP A 49 5.52 -14.17 -7.89
CA ASP A 49 4.81 -13.58 -9.03
C ASP A 49 3.46 -13.06 -8.58
N TRP A 50 3.12 -11.83 -8.98
CA TRP A 50 1.83 -11.20 -8.64
C TRP A 50 1.01 -10.89 -9.90
N SER A 51 1.49 -11.29 -11.09
CA SER A 51 0.96 -10.87 -12.39
C SER A 51 -0.54 -11.04 -12.57
N ASP A 52 -1.16 -12.02 -11.90
CA ASP A 52 -2.59 -12.30 -12.01
C ASP A 52 -3.38 -11.94 -10.74
N GLU A 53 -2.81 -11.09 -9.87
CA GLU A 53 -3.35 -10.79 -8.54
C GLU A 53 -3.82 -9.33 -8.40
N VAL A 54 -4.71 -9.10 -7.43
CA VAL A 54 -5.03 -7.79 -6.88
C VAL A 54 -4.38 -7.68 -5.51
N VAL A 55 -3.30 -6.92 -5.44
CA VAL A 55 -2.35 -6.96 -4.32
C VAL A 55 -2.59 -5.78 -3.37
N TRP A 56 -2.77 -6.10 -2.09
CA TRP A 56 -2.58 -5.15 -1.00
C TRP A 56 -1.11 -5.16 -0.56
N MET A 57 -0.48 -3.99 -0.48
CA MET A 57 0.92 -3.86 -0.09
C MET A 57 1.11 -2.73 0.94
N ASN A 58 1.29 -3.11 2.20
CA ASN A 58 1.71 -2.21 3.29
C ASN A 58 3.12 -2.62 3.77
N PRO A 59 4.19 -2.21 3.07
CA PRO A 59 5.54 -2.70 3.36
C PRO A 59 6.07 -2.13 4.68
N PRO A 60 7.10 -2.77 5.29
CA PRO A 60 7.84 -2.15 6.37
C PRO A 60 8.43 -0.81 5.92
N TYR A 61 8.22 0.25 6.70
CA TYR A 61 8.67 1.61 6.38
C TYR A 61 10.15 1.85 6.69
N ASP A 62 11.01 0.97 6.19
CA ASP A 62 12.46 1.06 6.32
C ASP A 62 13.11 1.47 4.99
N LYS A 63 14.42 1.20 4.85
CA LYS A 63 15.15 1.52 3.62
C LYS A 63 14.70 0.66 2.43
N ALA A 64 14.17 -0.54 2.66
CA ALA A 64 13.78 -1.49 1.63
C ALA A 64 12.47 -1.13 0.90
N VAL A 65 11.71 -0.12 1.35
CA VAL A 65 10.47 0.33 0.68
C VAL A 65 10.62 0.55 -0.84
N ARG A 66 11.80 1.02 -1.28
CA ARG A 66 12.13 1.23 -2.71
C ARG A 66 12.08 -0.07 -3.53
N LEU A 67 12.39 -1.22 -2.91
CA LEU A 67 12.36 -2.53 -3.58
C LEU A 67 10.92 -3.00 -3.79
N TRP A 68 10.08 -2.84 -2.77
CA TRP A 68 8.65 -3.12 -2.81
C TRP A 68 7.94 -2.30 -3.89
N VAL A 69 8.22 -0.99 -3.96
CA VAL A 69 7.61 -0.13 -4.99
C VAL A 69 8.08 -0.48 -6.40
N ARG A 70 9.37 -0.77 -6.58
CA ARG A 70 9.90 -1.26 -7.88
C ARG A 70 9.23 -2.56 -8.28
N LYS A 71 8.98 -3.45 -7.33
CA LYS A 71 8.25 -4.69 -7.57
C LYS A 71 6.81 -4.42 -7.95
N ALA A 72 6.06 -3.67 -7.15
CA ALA A 72 4.68 -3.31 -7.42
C ALA A 72 4.49 -2.77 -8.86
N TYR A 73 5.36 -1.86 -9.27
CA TYR A 73 5.35 -1.33 -10.64
C TYR A 73 5.63 -2.42 -11.70
N ARG A 74 6.63 -3.28 -11.50
CA ARG A 74 6.95 -4.37 -12.43
C ARG A 74 5.84 -5.40 -12.54
N GLU A 75 5.21 -5.78 -11.43
CA GLU A 75 4.10 -6.72 -11.43
C GLU A 75 2.87 -6.12 -12.12
N ALA A 76 2.64 -4.81 -11.95
CA ALA A 76 1.58 -4.14 -12.68
C ALA A 76 1.80 -4.13 -14.21
N ILE A 77 3.06 -4.02 -14.67
CA ILE A 77 3.38 -4.18 -16.10
C ILE A 77 3.00 -5.58 -16.60
N LYS A 78 3.10 -6.61 -15.75
CA LYS A 78 2.77 -7.99 -16.12
C LYS A 78 1.26 -8.30 -16.10
N GLY A 79 0.45 -7.50 -15.40
CA GLY A 79 -0.99 -7.76 -15.28
C GLY A 79 -1.59 -7.49 -13.89
N ALA A 80 -0.78 -7.20 -12.87
CA ALA A 80 -1.27 -7.03 -11.51
C ALA A 80 -1.94 -5.68 -11.29
N THR A 81 -2.97 -5.63 -10.43
CA THR A 81 -3.35 -4.37 -9.78
C THR A 81 -2.69 -4.33 -8.40
N VAL A 82 -1.95 -3.28 -8.08
CA VAL A 82 -1.21 -3.19 -6.80
C VAL A 82 -1.56 -1.90 -6.08
N VAL A 83 -2.18 -2.01 -4.91
CA VAL A 83 -2.51 -0.90 -4.02
C VAL A 83 -1.49 -0.83 -2.90
N CYS A 84 -0.66 0.21 -2.95
CA CYS A 84 0.43 0.42 -2.02
C CYS A 84 0.05 1.46 -0.95
N LEU A 85 0.08 1.09 0.33
CA LEU A 85 0.01 2.06 1.43
C LEU A 85 1.42 2.53 1.81
N LEU A 86 1.74 3.77 1.48
CA LEU A 86 3.07 4.35 1.64
C LEU A 86 3.05 5.61 2.50
N GLN A 87 4.23 6.04 2.94
CA GLN A 87 4.44 7.37 3.50
C GLN A 87 4.61 8.38 2.36
N ALA A 88 3.90 9.51 2.42
CA ALA A 88 3.99 10.60 1.45
C ALA A 88 5.30 11.41 1.66
N ARG A 89 6.43 10.76 1.40
CA ARG A 89 7.79 11.31 1.57
C ARG A 89 8.70 10.83 0.44
N SER A 90 9.89 11.41 0.36
CA SER A 90 10.91 11.00 -0.63
C SER A 90 10.47 11.21 -2.08
N SER A 91 9.60 12.20 -2.33
CA SER A 91 9.12 12.59 -3.65
C SER A 91 10.21 13.17 -4.55
N ASP A 92 11.35 13.52 -3.98
CA ASP A 92 12.58 14.00 -4.62
C ASP A 92 13.52 12.85 -5.04
N SER A 93 13.23 11.61 -4.64
CA SER A 93 14.10 10.47 -4.89
C SER A 93 13.90 9.84 -6.27
N GLU A 94 14.98 9.29 -6.83
CA GLU A 94 14.97 8.68 -8.17
C GLU A 94 13.92 7.57 -8.32
N TRP A 95 13.77 6.68 -7.33
CA TRP A 95 12.83 5.56 -7.41
C TRP A 95 11.37 6.03 -7.40
N TRP A 96 11.06 7.17 -6.77
CA TRP A 96 9.75 7.81 -6.85
C TRP A 96 9.46 8.23 -8.29
N HIS A 97 10.39 8.95 -8.92
CA HIS A 97 10.24 9.41 -10.30
C HIS A 97 10.21 8.27 -11.33
N GLN A 98 10.93 7.18 -11.09
CA GLN A 98 10.96 6.02 -11.99
C GLN A 98 9.72 5.13 -11.90
N CYS A 99 9.08 5.06 -10.73
CA CYS A 99 7.99 4.13 -10.43
C CYS A 99 6.71 4.85 -10.05
N ILE A 100 6.68 5.58 -8.93
CA ILE A 100 5.45 6.19 -8.38
C ILE A 100 4.82 7.20 -9.35
N MET A 101 5.61 7.97 -10.09
CA MET A 101 5.11 8.89 -11.13
C MET A 101 4.38 8.20 -12.29
N LYS A 102 4.46 6.87 -12.39
CA LYS A 102 3.80 6.05 -13.41
C LYS A 102 2.62 5.25 -12.85
N ALA A 103 2.26 5.48 -11.59
CA ALA A 103 1.07 4.90 -11.00
C ALA A 103 -0.19 5.51 -11.63
N ALA A 104 -1.28 4.76 -11.66
CA ALA A 104 -2.56 5.22 -12.18
C ALA A 104 -3.19 6.27 -11.26
N GLU A 105 -3.05 6.08 -9.95
CA GLU A 105 -3.70 6.95 -8.97
C GLU A 105 -2.82 7.18 -7.74
N TRP A 106 -2.90 8.41 -7.24
CA TRP A 106 -2.37 8.82 -5.95
C TRP A 106 -3.52 9.32 -5.08
N ARG A 107 -3.80 8.63 -3.97
CA ARG A 107 -4.87 9.03 -3.04
C ARG A 107 -4.27 9.41 -1.70
N PHE A 108 -4.25 10.71 -1.42
CA PHE A 108 -3.73 11.23 -0.16
C PHE A 108 -4.74 11.02 0.97
N VAL A 109 -4.31 10.42 2.08
CA VAL A 109 -5.17 10.23 3.24
C VAL A 109 -5.26 11.54 4.02
N ARG A 110 -6.46 12.11 4.11
CA ARG A 110 -6.79 13.24 5.01
C ARG A 110 -6.66 12.72 6.44
N ASP A 111 -5.88 13.44 7.25
CA ASP A 111 -5.47 13.09 8.61
C ASP A 111 -4.40 11.98 8.70
N ARG A 112 -4.42 11.16 9.75
CA ARG A 112 -3.41 10.14 10.03
C ARG A 112 -4.08 8.84 10.43
N LEU A 113 -3.65 7.74 9.83
CA LEU A 113 -4.05 6.40 10.23
C LEU A 113 -3.52 6.08 11.64
N HIS A 114 -4.27 5.27 12.39
CA HIS A 114 -3.89 4.76 13.70
C HIS A 114 -3.60 3.26 13.58
N PHE A 115 -2.33 2.90 13.56
CA PHE A 115 -1.91 1.51 13.43
C PHE A 115 -1.94 0.81 14.80
N SER A 116 -2.31 -0.46 14.82
CA SER A 116 -2.27 -1.32 16.01
C SER A 116 -1.16 -2.37 15.90
N ARG A 117 -0.90 -3.05 17.01
CA ARG A 117 -0.02 -4.21 17.10
C ARG A 117 -0.76 -5.36 17.81
N PRO A 118 -0.34 -6.62 17.60
CA PRO A 118 -0.86 -7.76 18.36
C PRO A 118 -0.69 -7.63 19.89
N ASP A 119 0.32 -6.88 20.36
CA ASP A 119 0.56 -6.63 21.78
C ASP A 119 -0.37 -5.55 22.39
N GLY A 120 -1.37 -5.09 21.64
CA GLY A 120 -2.36 -4.10 22.08
C GLY A 120 -1.89 -2.64 21.99
N ARG A 121 -0.64 -2.37 21.60
CA ARG A 121 -0.16 -0.99 21.39
C ARG A 121 -0.76 -0.42 20.12
N SER A 122 -1.15 0.85 20.17
CA SER A 122 -1.56 1.61 19.00
C SER A 122 -0.77 2.91 18.88
N SER A 123 -0.58 3.38 17.66
CA SER A 123 0.11 4.64 17.39
C SER A 123 -0.41 5.31 16.13
N ARG A 124 -0.51 6.63 16.19
CA ARG A 124 -0.83 7.46 15.03
C ARG A 124 0.37 7.50 14.09
N ALA A 125 0.12 7.44 12.78
CA ALA A 125 1.15 7.58 11.77
C ALA A 125 1.96 8.88 11.98
N ASN A 126 3.28 8.75 12.04
CA ASN A 126 4.18 9.91 12.23
C ASN A 126 4.24 10.80 10.99
N LEU A 127 3.97 10.25 9.81
CA LEU A 127 3.99 10.94 8.53
C LEU A 127 2.66 10.77 7.81
N SER A 128 2.39 11.64 6.83
CA SER A 128 1.21 11.52 5.96
C SER A 128 1.20 10.19 5.21
N SER A 129 0.02 9.59 5.08
CA SER A 129 -0.19 8.37 4.30
C SER A 129 -0.67 8.69 2.89
N LEU A 130 -0.22 7.88 1.93
CA LEU A 130 -0.56 7.97 0.52
C LEU A 130 -0.85 6.55 0.01
N LEU A 131 -1.98 6.38 -0.69
CA LEU A 131 -2.15 5.23 -1.57
C LEU A 131 -1.52 5.52 -2.92
N VAL A 132 -0.66 4.62 -3.38
CA VAL A 132 -0.15 4.59 -4.75
C VAL A 132 -0.70 3.35 -5.43
N ILE A 133 -1.45 3.55 -6.51
CA ILE A 133 -2.21 2.49 -7.16
C ILE A 133 -1.64 2.26 -8.55
N PHE A 134 -1.03 1.09 -8.76
CA PHE A 134 -0.60 0.65 -10.07
C PHE A 134 -1.70 -0.20 -10.71
N ARG A 135 -2.01 0.08 -11.97
CA ARG A 135 -2.97 -0.70 -12.76
C ARG A 135 -2.30 -1.24 -14.02
N PRO A 136 -2.71 -2.41 -14.52
CA PRO A 136 -2.17 -2.99 -15.75
C PRO A 136 -2.39 -2.07 -16.95
N GLY A 137 -1.35 -1.92 -17.77
CA GLY A 137 -1.43 -1.14 -19.01
C GLY A 137 -1.70 0.36 -18.81
N HIS A 138 -1.62 0.90 -17.58
CA HIS A 138 -1.80 2.32 -17.38
C HIS A 138 -0.66 3.12 -18.03
N GLU A 139 -1.04 4.10 -18.83
CA GLU A 139 -0.16 5.10 -19.42
C GLU A 139 -0.64 6.50 -19.03
N GLY A 140 0.29 7.41 -18.78
CA GLY A 140 0.00 8.80 -18.45
C GLY A 140 0.35 9.18 -17.01
N PRO A 141 0.00 10.42 -16.61
CA PRO A 141 0.22 10.90 -15.26
C PRO A 141 -0.83 10.34 -14.27
N PRO A 142 -0.48 10.24 -12.97
CA PRO A 142 -1.40 9.77 -11.95
C PRO A 142 -2.59 10.73 -11.78
N VAL A 143 -3.78 10.17 -11.62
CA VAL A 143 -4.93 10.92 -11.11
C VAL A 143 -4.74 11.14 -9.61
N VAL A 144 -4.84 12.39 -9.16
CA VAL A 144 -4.61 12.77 -7.76
C VAL A 144 -5.94 13.07 -7.07
N SER A 145 -6.16 12.48 -5.90
CA SER A 145 -7.36 12.69 -5.08
C SER A 145 -7.08 12.59 -3.58
N GLY A 146 -8.10 12.87 -2.75
CA GLY A 146 -8.07 12.73 -1.30
C GLY A 146 -9.06 11.68 -0.80
N ILE A 147 -8.69 10.95 0.24
CA ILE A 147 -9.54 9.96 0.93
C ILE A 147 -9.48 10.13 2.44
N SER A 148 -10.47 9.64 3.17
CA SER A 148 -10.51 9.68 4.64
C SER A 148 -9.63 8.60 5.26
N THR A 149 -9.50 8.61 6.60
CA THR A 149 -8.90 7.51 7.37
C THR A 149 -9.74 6.23 7.36
N THR A 150 -10.93 6.25 6.75
CA THR A 150 -11.74 5.05 6.47
C THR A 150 -11.69 4.63 4.99
N GLY A 151 -10.90 5.29 4.15
CA GLY A 151 -10.74 4.93 2.74
C GLY A 151 -11.74 5.57 1.78
N GLU A 152 -12.73 6.32 2.29
CA GLU A 152 -13.77 6.95 1.49
C GLU A 152 -13.27 8.22 0.78
N PRO A 153 -13.72 8.51 -0.45
CA PRO A 153 -13.39 9.76 -1.14
C PRO A 153 -13.75 10.99 -0.30
N VAL A 154 -12.82 11.94 -0.22
CA VAL A 154 -13.07 13.25 0.38
C VAL A 154 -13.51 14.20 -0.72
N VAL A 155 -14.78 14.61 -0.70
CA VAL A 155 -15.24 15.73 -1.51
C VAL A 155 -14.77 17.02 -0.83
N VAL A 156 -13.84 17.73 -1.47
CA VAL A 156 -13.48 19.08 -1.04
C VAL A 156 -14.58 20.01 -1.54
N VAL A 157 -15.53 20.33 -0.67
CA VAL A 157 -16.50 21.40 -0.93
C VAL A 157 -15.77 22.72 -0.67
N VAL A 158 -15.58 23.49 -1.74
CA VAL A 158 -14.97 24.82 -1.71
C VAL A 158 -15.99 25.87 -1.33
#